data_AF-A0A4U6B9A8-F1
#
_entry.id   AF-A0A4U6B9A8-F1
#
_cell.length_a   1.000
_cell.length_b   1.000
_cell.length_c   1.000
_cell.angle_alpha   90.00
_cell.angle_beta   90.00
_cell.angle_gamma   90.00
#
_symmetry.space_group_name_H-M   'P 1'
#
loop_
_entity.id
_entity.type
_entity.pdbx_description
1 polymer ?
#
loop_
_entity_poly.entity_id
_entity_poly.type
_entity_poly.pdbx_seq_one_letter_code
_entity_poly.pdbx_strand_id
1 'polypeptide(L)'
;MLIKTVRKMFSRKTAGAAMIGFMANSAVAGPVETAFFNATVQYVALKRGSVECGKPDGEHIAYKQRVLGMLGRLPNANLIVADREMERAFEREVTKYNPTCSDALLARYQSTLASGVEQSMGALTEAVLKELYR
;
A
#
# COMPACT_ATOMS: atom_id res chain seq x y z
N MET A 1 -31.70 5.72 -17.64
CA MET A 1 -30.60 6.45 -16.98
C MET A 1 -30.15 5.62 -15.78
N LEU A 2 -29.06 4.86 -15.92
CA LEU A 2 -28.65 3.78 -15.03
C LEU A 2 -27.31 4.08 -14.33
N ILE A 3 -27.36 4.16 -13.00
CA ILE A 3 -26.43 3.61 -12.00
C ILE A 3 -24.98 3.40 -12.50
N LYS A 4 -24.09 4.39 -12.33
CA LYS A 4 -22.65 4.32 -12.73
C LYS A 4 -21.62 4.42 -11.60
N THR A 5 -22.02 4.78 -10.38
CA THR A 5 -21.04 5.29 -9.39
C THR A 5 -20.37 4.21 -8.52
N VAL A 6 -20.90 2.98 -8.47
CA VAL A 6 -20.46 1.97 -7.47
C VAL A 6 -19.78 0.73 -8.09
N ARG A 7 -19.71 0.62 -9.43
CA ARG A 7 -19.28 -0.61 -10.11
C ARG A 7 -17.78 -0.75 -10.42
N LYS A 8 -16.93 0.21 -10.03
CA LYS A 8 -15.48 0.14 -10.34
C LYS A 8 -14.58 -0.28 -9.17
N MET A 9 -15.18 -0.73 -8.06
CA MET A 9 -14.49 -1.29 -6.90
C MET A 9 -14.79 -2.79 -6.72
N PHE A 10 -14.47 -3.59 -7.74
CA PHE A 10 -14.46 -5.08 -7.70
C PHE A 10 -15.82 -5.80 -7.93
N SER A 11 -15.76 -6.84 -8.80
CA SER A 11 -16.74 -7.91 -9.13
C SER A 11 -17.50 -7.77 -10.47
N ARG A 12 -17.60 -8.78 -11.35
CA ARG A 12 -17.37 -10.25 -11.21
C ARG A 12 -17.35 -10.98 -12.59
N LYS A 13 -16.49 -12.01 -12.68
CA LYS A 13 -16.60 -13.37 -13.30
C LYS A 13 -17.04 -13.56 -14.77
N THR A 14 -16.23 -14.28 -15.56
CA THR A 14 -16.46 -15.71 -15.95
C THR A 14 -15.23 -16.35 -16.58
N ALA A 15 -15.17 -17.68 -16.47
CA ALA A 15 -14.08 -18.59 -16.77
C ALA A 15 -13.65 -18.66 -18.24
N GLY A 16 -12.36 -18.95 -18.44
CA GLY A 16 -11.76 -19.27 -19.73
C GLY A 16 -10.25 -19.41 -19.51
N ALA A 17 -9.76 -20.64 -19.53
CA ALA A 17 -8.34 -20.94 -19.45
C ALA A 17 -7.60 -20.22 -20.58
N ALA A 18 -6.72 -19.29 -20.23
CA ALA A 18 -5.64 -18.81 -21.08
C ALA A 18 -4.70 -17.98 -20.22
N MET A 19 -3.40 -18.22 -20.38
CA MET A 19 -2.35 -17.38 -19.82
C MET A 19 -2.64 -15.91 -20.16
N ILE A 20 -2.90 -15.08 -19.15
CA ILE A 20 -2.94 -13.63 -19.33
C ILE A 20 -1.86 -13.08 -18.43
N GLY A 21 -0.68 -12.97 -19.04
CA GLY A 21 0.36 -12.06 -18.58
C GLY A 21 -0.24 -10.68 -18.36
N PHE A 22 0.33 -9.99 -17.40
CA PHE A 22 0.18 -8.57 -17.13
C PHE A 22 0.08 -7.75 -18.45
N MET A 23 -1.11 -7.61 -19.00
CA MET A 23 -1.42 -6.63 -20.03
C MET A 23 -2.40 -5.64 -19.42
N ALA A 24 -1.80 -4.63 -18.81
CA ALA A 24 -2.15 -3.23 -19.03
C ALA A 24 -3.65 -2.88 -19.04
N ASN A 25 -4.23 -2.73 -17.85
CA ASN A 25 -5.01 -1.53 -17.63
C ASN A 25 -4.02 -0.45 -17.22
N SER A 26 -3.48 0.27 -18.20
CA SER A 26 -2.74 1.52 -17.99
C SER A 26 -3.72 2.62 -17.55
N ALA A 27 -4.44 2.40 -16.45
CA ALA A 27 -5.00 3.51 -15.70
C ALA A 27 -3.79 4.19 -15.07
N VAL A 28 -3.43 5.37 -15.55
CA VAL A 28 -2.44 6.20 -14.87
C VAL A 28 -2.98 6.41 -13.46
N ALA A 29 -2.33 5.79 -12.49
CA ALA A 29 -2.70 5.92 -11.09
C ALA A 29 -2.71 7.40 -10.73
N GLY A 30 -3.76 7.84 -10.04
CA GLY A 30 -3.83 9.23 -9.59
C GLY A 30 -2.70 9.55 -8.61
N PRO A 31 -2.35 10.83 -8.39
CA PRO A 31 -1.27 11.21 -7.48
C PRO A 31 -1.40 10.61 -6.06
N VAL A 32 -2.63 10.55 -5.54
CA VAL A 32 -2.93 9.93 -4.23
C VAL A 32 -2.68 8.42 -4.26
N GLU A 33 -3.11 7.74 -5.32
CA GLU A 33 -2.92 6.29 -5.47
C GLU A 33 -1.42 5.95 -5.54
N THR A 34 -0.65 6.69 -6.33
CA THR A 34 0.82 6.52 -6.41
C THR A 34 1.48 6.74 -5.05
N ALA A 35 1.12 7.82 -4.35
CA ALA A 35 1.68 8.10 -3.03
C ALA A 35 1.30 7.03 -1.98
N PHE A 36 0.08 6.51 -2.05
CA PHE A 36 -0.37 5.38 -1.22
C PHE A 36 0.41 4.09 -1.52
N PHE A 37 0.66 3.77 -2.78
CA PHE A 37 1.48 2.60 -3.14
C PHE A 37 2.90 2.73 -2.60
N ASN A 38 3.52 3.92 -2.74
CA ASN A 38 4.84 4.18 -2.16
C ASN A 38 4.83 4.04 -0.63
N ALA A 39 3.79 4.55 0.03
CA ALA A 39 3.62 4.37 1.46
C ALA A 39 3.48 2.90 1.85
N THR A 40 2.76 2.10 1.04
CA THR A 40 2.59 0.66 1.24
C THR A 40 3.92 -0.10 1.16
N VAL A 41 4.82 0.28 0.25
CA VAL A 41 6.15 -0.34 0.15
C VAL A 41 6.94 -0.20 1.46
N GLN A 42 6.85 0.96 2.12
CA GLN A 42 7.52 1.20 3.40
C GLN A 42 6.85 0.40 4.53
N TYR A 43 5.52 0.33 4.53
CA TYR A 43 4.78 -0.51 5.49
C TYR A 43 5.22 -1.98 5.40
N VAL A 44 5.31 -2.53 4.19
CA VAL A 44 5.73 -3.92 3.97
C VAL A 44 7.14 -4.16 4.52
N ALA A 45 8.07 -3.23 4.30
CA ALA A 45 9.42 -3.34 4.83
C ALA A 45 9.45 -3.37 6.38
N LEU A 46 8.69 -2.46 7.03
CA LEU A 46 8.58 -2.43 8.49
C LEU A 46 7.95 -3.72 9.03
N LYS A 47 6.84 -4.17 8.43
CA LYS A 47 6.13 -5.37 8.89
C LYS A 47 6.95 -6.64 8.70
N ARG A 48 7.66 -6.78 7.58
CA ARG A 48 8.59 -7.90 7.37
C ARG A 48 9.74 -7.87 8.37
N GLY A 49 10.29 -6.69 8.68
CA GLY A 49 11.27 -6.54 9.76
C GLY A 49 10.76 -7.09 11.09
N SER A 50 9.51 -6.80 11.43
CA SER A 50 8.82 -7.35 12.61
C SER A 50 8.71 -8.88 12.56
N VAL A 51 8.01 -9.39 11.53
CA VAL A 51 7.59 -10.79 11.45
C VAL A 51 8.78 -11.73 11.23
N GLU A 52 9.75 -11.32 10.42
CA GLU A 52 10.84 -12.19 9.99
C GLU A 52 12.12 -11.97 10.79
N CYS A 53 12.38 -10.73 11.25
CA CYS A 53 13.64 -10.36 11.92
C CYS A 53 13.48 -9.98 13.40
N GLY A 54 12.29 -10.15 13.99
CA GLY A 54 12.03 -9.86 15.41
C GLY A 54 12.19 -8.39 15.79
N LYS A 55 11.93 -7.47 14.85
CA LYS A 55 11.90 -6.04 15.13
C LYS A 55 10.62 -5.63 15.86
N PRO A 56 10.56 -4.45 16.50
CA PRO A 56 9.39 -4.04 17.27
C PRO A 56 8.12 -3.88 16.41
N ASP A 57 7.02 -4.48 16.86
CA ASP A 57 5.72 -4.40 16.16
C ASP A 57 5.12 -2.99 16.11
N GLY A 58 5.49 -2.12 17.06
CA GLY A 58 4.93 -0.78 17.16
C GLY A 58 5.15 0.09 15.92
N GLU A 59 6.24 -0.13 15.18
CA GLU A 59 6.61 0.74 14.06
C GLU A 59 5.69 0.57 12.86
N HIS A 60 5.45 -0.66 12.41
CA HIS A 60 4.57 -0.91 11.26
C HIS A 60 3.10 -0.62 11.61
N ILE A 61 2.68 -0.83 12.87
CA ILE A 61 1.34 -0.51 13.36
C ILE A 61 1.13 1.02 13.36
N ALA A 62 2.04 1.77 13.99
CA ALA A 62 1.95 3.22 14.05
C ALA A 62 2.01 3.85 12.65
N TYR A 63 2.89 3.33 11.79
CA TYR A 63 3.00 3.80 10.42
C TYR A 63 1.72 3.53 9.60
N LYS A 64 1.13 2.34 9.71
CA LYS A 64 -0.16 2.03 9.07
C LYS A 64 -1.26 2.97 9.51
N GLN A 65 -1.37 3.23 10.82
CA GLN A 65 -2.34 4.17 11.36
C GLN A 65 -2.16 5.58 10.80
N ARG A 66 -0.91 6.05 10.65
CA ARG A 66 -0.63 7.36 10.04
C ARG A 66 -1.05 7.43 8.57
N VAL A 67 -0.77 6.38 7.79
CA VAL A 67 -1.18 6.29 6.38
C VAL A 67 -2.71 6.33 6.26
N LEU A 68 -3.41 5.47 7.01
CA LEU A 68 -4.87 5.40 6.99
C LEU A 68 -5.52 6.67 7.52
N GLY A 69 -4.95 7.29 8.56
CA GLY A 69 -5.42 8.57 9.09
C GLY A 69 -5.29 9.70 8.07
N MET A 70 -4.21 9.73 7.28
CA MET A 70 -4.05 10.72 6.20
C MET A 70 -5.07 10.50 5.08
N LEU A 71 -5.24 9.26 4.62
CA LEU A 71 -6.25 8.93 3.62
C LEU A 71 -7.67 9.23 4.11
N GLY A 72 -7.93 9.06 5.40
CA GLY A 72 -9.23 9.32 6.03
C GLY A 72 -9.68 10.78 5.98
N ARG A 73 -8.79 11.70 5.58
CA ARG A 73 -9.14 13.10 5.33
C ARG A 73 -9.93 13.27 4.02
N LEU A 74 -9.79 12.34 3.07
CA LEU A 74 -10.51 12.39 1.81
C LEU A 74 -11.96 11.89 2.01
N PRO A 75 -12.97 12.65 1.55
CA PRO A 75 -14.38 12.31 1.81
C PRO A 75 -14.83 10.99 1.19
N ASN A 76 -14.16 10.53 0.13
CA ASN A 76 -14.50 9.31 -0.61
C ASN A 76 -13.51 8.16 -0.38
N ALA A 77 -12.58 8.29 0.58
CA ALA A 77 -11.60 7.24 0.83
C ALA A 77 -12.23 6.00 1.47
N ASN A 78 -11.99 4.82 0.87
CA ASN A 78 -12.37 3.55 1.46
C ASN A 78 -11.22 2.98 2.29
N LEU A 79 -11.20 3.29 3.58
CA LEU A 79 -10.11 2.90 4.50
C LEU A 79 -10.01 1.39 4.71
N ILE A 80 -11.13 0.67 4.63
CA ILE A 80 -11.15 -0.79 4.73
C ILE A 80 -10.41 -1.41 3.53
N VAL A 81 -10.64 -0.85 2.33
CA VAL A 81 -9.95 -1.31 1.13
C VAL A 81 -8.47 -0.95 1.19
N ALA A 82 -8.11 0.25 1.66
CA ALA A 82 -6.72 0.67 1.82
C ALA A 82 -5.95 -0.23 2.81
N ASP A 83 -6.52 -0.49 4.00
CA ASP A 83 -5.92 -1.39 4.99
C ASP A 83 -5.70 -2.80 4.42
N ARG A 84 -6.74 -3.36 3.79
CA ARG A 84 -6.63 -4.67 3.13
C ARG A 84 -5.59 -4.70 2.03
N GLU A 85 -5.43 -3.62 1.27
CA GLU A 85 -4.42 -3.58 0.21
C GLU A 85 -3.00 -3.54 0.77
N MET A 86 -2.78 -2.84 1.89
CA MET A 86 -1.50 -2.87 2.59
C MET A 86 -1.17 -4.27 3.11
N GLU A 87 -2.15 -4.97 3.69
CA GLU A 87 -1.95 -6.35 4.17
C GLU A 87 -1.71 -7.33 3.02
N ARG A 88 -2.47 -7.22 1.93
CA ARG A 88 -2.24 -8.02 0.72
C ARG A 88 -0.87 -7.77 0.11
N ALA A 89 -0.37 -6.54 0.16
CA ALA A 89 0.97 -6.24 -0.32
C ALA A 89 2.03 -6.98 0.49
N PHE A 90 1.87 -7.05 1.81
CA PHE A 90 2.73 -7.86 2.68
C PHE A 90 2.63 -9.35 2.34
N GLU A 91 1.41 -9.90 2.24
CA GLU A 91 1.19 -11.32 1.89
C GLU A 91 1.82 -11.69 0.54
N ARG A 92 1.69 -10.82 -0.47
CA ARG A 92 2.32 -10.99 -1.78
C ARG A 92 3.84 -10.97 -1.69
N GLU A 93 4.41 -10.05 -0.92
CA GLU A 93 5.86 -9.96 -0.75
C GLU A 93 6.41 -11.22 -0.06
N VAL A 94 5.75 -11.69 0.99
CA VAL A 94 6.11 -12.92 1.72
C VAL A 94 5.90 -14.18 0.88
N THR A 95 4.92 -14.19 -0.01
CA THR A 95 4.74 -15.33 -0.94
C THR A 95 5.82 -15.34 -2.02
N LYS A 96 6.26 -14.16 -2.46
CA LYS A 96 7.26 -14.00 -3.51
C LYS A 96 8.68 -14.29 -3.04
N TYR A 97 8.99 -13.99 -1.77
CA TYR A 97 10.32 -14.12 -1.19
C TYR A 97 10.29 -15.05 0.02
N ASN A 98 11.33 -15.85 0.23
CA ASN A 98 11.40 -16.73 1.39
C ASN A 98 11.29 -15.89 2.71
N PRO A 99 10.35 -16.21 3.62
CA PRO A 99 10.16 -15.50 4.88
C PRO A 99 11.27 -15.86 5.88
N THR A 100 12.47 -15.39 5.60
CA THR A 100 13.62 -15.56 6.48
C THR A 100 14.29 -14.21 6.64
N CYS A 101 14.68 -13.88 7.87
CA CYS A 101 15.48 -12.69 8.11
C CYS A 101 16.76 -12.75 7.28
N SER A 102 16.99 -11.71 6.49
CA SER A 102 18.19 -11.56 5.68
C SER A 102 18.81 -10.18 5.92
N ASP A 103 20.10 -10.06 5.69
CA ASP A 103 20.81 -8.78 5.81
C ASP A 103 20.22 -7.72 4.89
N ALA A 104 19.77 -8.11 3.69
CA ALA A 104 19.09 -7.22 2.76
C ALA A 104 17.75 -6.71 3.33
N LEU A 105 16.98 -7.58 4.00
CA LEU A 105 15.74 -7.16 4.66
C LEU A 105 16.01 -6.23 5.83
N LEU A 106 17.04 -6.53 6.65
CA LEU A 106 17.46 -5.67 7.75
C LEU A 106 17.91 -4.29 7.27
N ALA A 107 18.71 -4.23 6.20
CA ALA A 107 19.16 -2.98 5.60
C ALA A 107 17.98 -2.18 5.04
N ARG A 108 17.01 -2.85 4.39
CA ARG A 108 15.78 -2.20 3.91
C ARG A 108 14.96 -1.64 5.06
N TYR A 109 14.77 -2.41 6.12
CA TYR A 109 14.08 -1.97 7.34
C TYR A 109 14.76 -0.72 7.95
N GLN A 110 16.08 -0.73 8.09
CA GLN A 110 16.84 0.41 8.60
C GLN A 110 16.71 1.64 7.70
N SER A 111 16.80 1.46 6.38
CA SER A 111 16.59 2.55 5.41
C SER A 111 15.18 3.13 5.49
N THR A 112 14.17 2.26 5.67
CA THR A 112 12.79 2.68 5.86
C THR A 112 12.64 3.56 7.12
N LEU A 113 13.27 3.18 8.23
CA LEU A 113 13.28 3.99 9.45
C LEU A 113 14.05 5.30 9.31
N ALA A 114 15.19 5.28 8.63
CA ALA A 114 16.06 6.45 8.52
C ALA A 114 15.44 7.57 7.67
N SER A 115 14.73 7.22 6.59
CA SER A 115 14.19 8.23 5.67
C SER A 115 12.95 7.80 4.90
N GLY A 116 12.75 6.49 4.68
CA GLY A 116 11.66 5.99 3.84
C GLY A 116 10.28 6.38 4.36
N VAL A 117 10.07 6.29 5.68
CA VAL A 117 8.80 6.68 6.35
C VAL A 117 8.48 8.16 6.16
N GLU A 118 9.47 9.04 6.34
CA GLU A 118 9.24 10.49 6.24
C GLU A 118 8.95 10.90 4.80
N GLN A 119 9.72 10.36 3.84
CA GLN A 119 9.56 10.65 2.43
C GLN A 119 8.19 10.18 1.92
N SER A 120 7.78 8.95 2.22
CA SER A 120 6.50 8.43 1.78
C SER A 120 5.32 9.17 2.41
N MET A 121 5.42 9.53 3.70
CA MET A 121 4.38 10.30 4.39
C MET A 121 4.31 11.74 3.86
N GLY A 122 5.44 12.37 3.55
CA GLY A 122 5.49 13.70 2.92
C GLY A 122 4.76 13.68 1.58
N ALA A 123 5.11 12.74 0.71
CA ALA A 123 4.48 12.59 -0.61
C ALA A 123 2.98 12.28 -0.50
N LEU A 124 2.56 11.42 0.43
CA LEU A 124 1.14 11.11 0.65
C LEU A 124 0.38 12.33 1.16
N THR A 125 0.97 13.08 2.09
CA THR A 125 0.35 14.30 2.63
C THR A 125 0.16 15.33 1.52
N GLU A 126 1.18 15.59 0.72
CA GLU A 126 1.10 16.53 -0.41
C GLU A 126 0.02 16.12 -1.40
N ALA A 127 -0.02 14.84 -1.80
CA ALA A 127 -1.02 14.33 -2.73
C ALA A 127 -2.45 14.47 -2.18
N VAL A 128 -2.66 14.14 -0.91
CA VAL A 128 -3.98 14.26 -0.25
C VAL A 128 -4.40 15.73 -0.14
N LEU A 129 -3.50 16.63 0.26
CA LEU A 129 -3.82 18.05 0.35
C LEU A 129 -4.19 18.63 -1.02
N LYS A 130 -3.44 18.27 -2.06
CA LYS A 130 -3.73 18.71 -3.42
C LYS A 130 -5.11 18.23 -3.90
N GLU A 131 -5.50 17.02 -3.54
CA GLU A 131 -6.84 16.49 -3.88
C GLU A 131 -7.96 17.17 -3.09
N LEU A 132 -7.71 17.55 -1.83
CA LEU A 132 -8.70 18.25 -0.98
C LEU A 132 -8.99 19.69 -1.44
N TYR A 133 -8.00 20.36 -2.00
CA TYR A 133 -8.10 21.77 -2.43
C TYR A 133 -8.26 21.90 -3.96
N ARG A 134 -8.64 20.82 -4.62
CA ARG A 134 -8.96 20.82 -6.05
C ARG A 134 -10.41 21.22 -6.30
#